data_AF-A0A947B6K4-F1
#
_entry.id   AF-A0A947B6K4-F1
#
_cell.length_a   1.000
_cell.length_b   1.000
_cell.length_c   1.000
_cell.angle_alpha   90.00
_cell.angle_beta   90.00
_cell.angle_gamma   90.00
#
_symmetry.space_group_name_H-M   'P 1'
#
loop_
_entity.id
_entity.type
_entity.pdbx_description
1 polymer ?
#
loop_
_entity_poly.entity_id
_entity_poly.type
_entity_poly.pdbx_seq_one_letter_code
_entity_poly.pdbx_strand_id
1 'polypeptide(L)'
;MAAAEAGHIEARTLDDLRDWLARHHDSAGSVWLVTFKKAHRDYLPFGDVVEELMCWGWVDSSVRRVDEMRMKHLISPRKETSAWSAVNKAIIRRMRETGRMQPAGEAKVEAAKANGMWSFLDDVERLAVPTDLAKA
;
A
#
# COMPACT_ATOMS: atom_id res chain seq x y z
N MET A 1 11.99 21.56 12.66
CA MET A 1 12.42 21.38 11.25
C MET A 1 11.18 21.08 10.42
N ALA A 2 10.83 21.92 9.45
CA ALA A 2 9.78 21.60 8.50
C ALA A 2 10.24 20.36 7.71
N ALA A 3 9.44 19.30 7.73
CA ALA A 3 9.68 18.16 6.85
C ALA A 3 9.70 18.70 5.42
N ALA A 4 10.77 18.45 4.67
CA ALA A 4 10.79 18.72 3.24
C ALA A 4 9.53 18.10 2.64
N GLU A 5 8.73 18.88 1.90
CA GLU A 5 7.56 18.30 1.22
C GLU A 5 8.07 17.17 0.35
N ALA A 6 7.58 15.96 0.62
CA ALA A 6 7.81 14.82 -0.25
C ALA A 6 7.48 15.24 -1.69
N GLY A 7 8.30 14.82 -2.66
CA GLY A 7 8.00 15.04 -4.08
C GLY A 7 6.61 14.54 -4.44
N HIS A 8 6.08 14.95 -5.59
CA HIS A 8 4.79 14.47 -6.07
C HIS A 8 4.92 13.83 -7.45
N ILE A 9 4.09 12.82 -7.69
CA ILE A 9 3.89 12.18 -8.97
C ILE A 9 2.41 12.25 -9.30
N GLU A 10 2.05 12.41 -10.56
CA GLU A 10 0.66 12.39 -11.01
C GLU A 10 0.46 11.16 -11.89
N ALA A 11 -0.49 10.30 -11.52
CA ALA A 11 -0.86 9.14 -12.33
C ALA A 11 -2.26 9.38 -12.91
N ARG A 12 -2.34 9.37 -14.23
CA ARG A 12 -3.61 9.43 -14.99
C ARG A 12 -4.07 8.03 -15.38
N THR A 13 -3.14 7.09 -15.46
CA THR A 13 -3.38 5.67 -15.72
C THR A 13 -2.69 4.79 -14.67
N LEU A 14 -3.09 3.52 -14.58
CA LEU A 14 -2.35 2.54 -13.78
C LEU A 14 -0.94 2.28 -14.34
N ASP A 15 -0.76 2.41 -15.65
CA ASP A 15 0.54 2.22 -16.29
C ASP A 15 1.51 3.36 -15.90
N ASP A 16 1.03 4.60 -15.75
CA ASP A 16 1.86 5.71 -15.22
C ASP A 16 2.44 5.37 -13.84
N LEU A 17 1.59 4.80 -12.96
CA LEU A 17 2.00 4.39 -11.63
C LEU A 17 2.98 3.21 -11.70
N ARG A 18 2.70 2.21 -12.54
CA ARG A 18 3.56 1.04 -12.73
C ARG A 18 4.94 1.44 -13.23
N ASP A 19 5.02 2.29 -14.24
CA ASP A 19 6.27 2.77 -14.81
C ASP A 19 7.09 3.56 -13.79
N TRP A 20 6.42 4.35 -12.95
CA TRP A 20 7.08 5.03 -11.86
C TRP A 20 7.62 4.04 -10.81
N LEU A 21 6.81 3.08 -10.36
CA LEU A 21 7.24 2.08 -9.38
C LEU A 21 8.38 1.21 -9.92
N ALA A 22 8.35 0.84 -11.21
CA ALA A 22 9.45 0.11 -11.85
C ALA A 22 10.80 0.81 -11.70
N ARG A 23 10.82 2.15 -11.76
CA ARG A 23 12.03 2.96 -11.63
C ARG A 23 12.41 3.33 -10.18
N HIS A 24 11.46 3.27 -9.25
CA HIS A 24 11.62 3.89 -7.93
C HIS A 24 11.27 2.98 -6.74
N HIS A 25 10.88 1.73 -6.97
CA HIS A 25 10.38 0.84 -5.90
C HIS A 25 11.40 0.57 -4.77
N ASP A 26 12.70 0.74 -5.04
CA ASP A 26 13.82 0.57 -4.12
C ASP A 26 14.17 1.84 -3.31
N SER A 27 13.51 2.96 -3.60
CA SER A 27 13.73 4.24 -2.91
C SER A 27 13.22 4.19 -1.47
N ALA A 28 13.94 4.76 -0.51
CA ALA A 28 13.56 4.74 0.91
C ALA A 28 12.51 5.79 1.33
N GLY A 29 12.20 6.75 0.44
CA GLY A 29 11.37 7.90 0.73
C GLY A 29 9.88 7.68 0.41
N SER A 30 9.03 8.43 1.10
CA SER A 30 7.61 8.59 0.72
C SER A 30 7.45 9.64 -0.39
N VAL A 31 6.43 9.50 -1.24
CA VAL A 31 6.08 10.46 -2.30
C VAL A 31 4.57 10.69 -2.28
N TRP A 32 4.11 11.88 -2.70
CA TRP A 32 2.69 12.14 -2.91
C TRP A 32 2.24 11.66 -4.29
N LEU A 33 1.38 10.67 -4.35
CA LEU A 33 0.68 10.25 -5.56
C LEU A 33 -0.60 11.07 -5.74
N VAL A 34 -0.62 11.94 -6.75
CA VAL A 34 -1.81 12.69 -7.16
C VAL A 34 -2.70 11.78 -8.01
N THR A 35 -3.96 11.67 -7.61
CA THR A 35 -5.02 10.93 -8.29
C THR A 35 -6.22 11.85 -8.53
N PHE A 36 -7.10 11.45 -9.43
CA PHE A 36 -8.28 12.22 -9.78
C PHE A 36 -9.53 11.67 -9.07
N LYS A 37 -10.54 12.50 -8.86
CA LYS A 37 -11.85 12.09 -8.32
C LYS A 37 -12.71 11.47 -9.42
N LYS A 38 -13.73 10.70 -9.02
CA LYS A 38 -14.63 9.93 -9.92
C LYS A 38 -15.29 10.74 -11.04
N ALA A 39 -15.49 12.05 -10.85
CA ALA A 39 -16.07 12.94 -11.86
C ALA A 39 -15.08 13.31 -12.99
N HIS A 40 -13.79 13.01 -12.82
CA HIS A 40 -12.75 13.32 -13.81
C HIS A 40 -12.51 12.11 -14.72
N ARG A 41 -12.18 12.37 -15.99
CA ARG A 41 -11.93 11.32 -17.00
C ARG A 41 -10.73 10.41 -16.68
N ASP A 42 -9.74 10.94 -15.96
CA ASP A 42 -8.52 10.22 -15.55
C ASP A 42 -8.69 9.56 -14.17
N TYR A 43 -9.94 9.29 -13.75
CA TYR A 43 -10.21 8.64 -12.46
C TYR A 43 -9.67 7.21 -12.43
N LEU A 44 -8.86 6.92 -11.42
CA LEU A 44 -8.42 5.57 -11.08
C LEU A 44 -9.18 5.09 -9.84
N PRO A 45 -9.85 3.92 -9.88
CA PRO A 45 -10.35 3.29 -8.67
C PRO A 45 -9.20 3.12 -7.67
N PHE A 46 -9.37 3.64 -6.46
CA PHE A 46 -8.28 3.63 -5.49
C PHE A 46 -7.88 2.21 -5.07
N GLY A 47 -8.80 1.24 -5.16
CA GLY A 47 -8.49 -0.18 -5.00
C GLY A 47 -7.39 -0.63 -5.98
N ASP A 48 -7.49 -0.26 -7.25
CA ASP A 48 -6.50 -0.63 -8.27
C ASP A 48 -5.13 0.01 -8.00
N VAL A 49 -5.13 1.23 -7.47
CA VAL A 49 -3.91 1.93 -7.02
C VAL A 49 -3.25 1.15 -5.88
N VAL A 50 -4.02 0.76 -4.85
CA VAL A 50 -3.50 -0.03 -3.72
C VAL A 50 -2.97 -1.39 -4.20
N GLU A 51 -3.67 -2.05 -5.11
CA GLU A 51 -3.23 -3.31 -5.71
C GLU A 51 -1.88 -3.17 -6.41
N GLU A 52 -1.72 -2.15 -7.26
CA GLU A 52 -0.45 -1.89 -7.93
C GLU A 52 0.66 -1.56 -6.92
N LEU A 53 0.40 -0.73 -5.89
CA LEU A 53 1.39 -0.47 -4.84
C LEU A 53 1.85 -1.76 -4.15
N MET A 54 0.94 -2.68 -3.83
CA MET A 54 1.27 -3.95 -3.17
C MET A 54 2.14 -4.85 -4.06
N CYS A 55 1.92 -4.86 -5.38
CA CYS A 55 2.76 -5.60 -6.32
C CYS A 55 4.25 -5.23 -6.21
N TRP A 56 4.54 -3.98 -5.87
CA TRP A 56 5.90 -3.45 -5.73
C TRP A 56 6.38 -3.36 -4.28
N GLY A 57 5.59 -3.81 -3.30
CA GLY A 57 5.96 -3.75 -1.88
C GLY A 57 5.76 -2.37 -1.24
N TRP A 58 4.91 -1.54 -1.84
CA TRP A 58 4.54 -0.21 -1.38
C TRP A 58 3.16 -0.22 -0.71
N VAL A 59 2.86 0.86 0.03
CA VAL A 59 1.59 1.07 0.71
C VAL A 59 1.25 2.56 0.75
N ASP A 60 -0.04 2.88 0.77
CA ASP A 60 -0.55 4.22 1.02
C ASP A 60 -0.73 4.49 2.53
N SER A 61 -0.93 5.76 2.88
CA SER A 61 -1.14 6.17 4.27
C SER A 61 -2.06 7.38 4.37
N SER A 62 -1.50 8.58 4.22
CA SER A 62 -2.22 9.84 4.37
C SER A 62 -2.89 10.23 3.07
N VAL A 63 -4.12 10.74 3.15
CA VAL A 63 -4.82 11.34 2.00
C VAL A 63 -5.04 12.83 2.24
N ARG A 64 -4.87 13.64 1.20
CA ARG A 64 -5.15 15.09 1.22
C ARG A 64 -5.85 15.52 -0.06
N ARG A 65 -6.68 16.56 0.05
CA ARG A 65 -7.24 17.24 -1.13
C ARG A 65 -6.15 18.09 -1.78
N VAL A 66 -6.07 18.05 -3.11
CA VAL A 66 -5.27 19.00 -3.89
C VAL A 66 -6.18 20.15 -4.33
N ASP A 67 -7.29 19.82 -5.01
CA ASP A 67 -8.30 20.79 -5.46
C ASP A 67 -9.69 20.13 -5.62
N GLU A 68 -10.58 20.74 -6.40
CA GLU A 68 -11.92 20.23 -6.68
C GLU A 68 -11.95 18.86 -7.34
N MET A 69 -10.98 18.55 -8.20
CA MET A 69 -10.97 17.32 -9.00
C MET A 69 -9.83 16.35 -8.63
N ARG A 70 -8.88 16.77 -7.80
CA ARG A 70 -7.68 15.98 -7.45
C ARG A 70 -7.52 15.73 -5.96
N MET A 71 -7.02 14.54 -5.66
CA MET A 71 -6.59 14.08 -4.35
C MET A 71 -5.12 13.71 -4.41
N LYS A 72 -4.44 13.65 -3.27
CA LYS A 72 -3.10 13.08 -3.17
C LYS A 72 -3.00 12.09 -2.02
N HIS A 73 -2.30 11.00 -2.26
CA HIS A 73 -2.07 9.91 -1.33
C HIS A 73 -0.58 9.82 -1.05
N LEU A 74 -0.19 9.82 0.22
CA LEU A 74 1.19 9.60 0.58
C LEU A 74 1.47 8.10 0.47
N ILE A 75 2.31 7.73 -0.47
CA ILE A 75 2.74 6.36 -0.70
C ILE A 75 4.20 6.20 -0.27
N SER A 76 4.54 5.01 0.21
CA SER A 76 5.90 4.69 0.66
C SER A 76 6.18 3.20 0.56
N PRO A 77 7.45 2.77 0.52
CA PRO A 77 7.80 1.37 0.71
C PRO A 77 7.25 0.89 2.05
N ARG A 78 6.68 -0.32 2.07
CA ARG A 78 6.19 -0.92 3.31
C ARG A 78 7.35 -1.15 4.28
N LYS A 79 7.16 -0.72 5.53
CA LYS A 79 8.13 -0.93 6.61
C LYS A 79 8.11 -2.38 7.07
N GLU A 80 9.25 -2.88 7.52
CA GLU A 80 9.38 -4.26 8.03
C GLU A 80 8.50 -4.51 9.25
N THR A 81 8.25 -3.48 10.06
CA THR A 81 7.41 -3.51 11.26
C THR A 81 5.91 -3.34 10.96
N SER A 82 5.51 -3.21 9.70
CA SER A 82 4.10 -3.06 9.32
C SER A 82 3.38 -4.39 9.34
N ALA A 83 2.31 -4.47 10.15
CA ALA A 83 1.44 -5.63 10.18
C ALA A 83 0.61 -5.78 8.89
N TRP A 84 0.19 -7.01 8.61
CA TRP A 84 -0.60 -7.35 7.42
C TRP A 84 -2.02 -7.76 7.79
N SER A 85 -3.00 -6.97 7.35
CA SER A 85 -4.42 -7.30 7.50
C SER A 85 -4.86 -8.39 6.52
N ALA A 86 -5.97 -9.07 6.82
CA ALA A 86 -6.65 -10.04 5.96
C ALA A 86 -6.96 -9.46 4.58
N VAL A 87 -7.35 -8.19 4.51
CA VAL A 87 -7.59 -7.47 3.24
C VAL A 87 -6.30 -7.38 2.41
N ASN A 88 -5.18 -6.97 3.02
CA ASN A 88 -3.90 -6.90 2.32
C ASN A 88 -3.42 -8.28 1.88
N LYS A 89 -3.59 -9.30 2.72
CA LYS A 89 -3.27 -10.70 2.38
C LYS A 89 -4.11 -11.20 1.19
N ALA A 90 -5.39 -10.84 1.14
CA ALA A 90 -6.28 -11.17 0.02
C ALA A 90 -5.86 -10.47 -1.28
N ILE A 91 -5.44 -9.20 -1.21
CA ILE A 91 -4.87 -8.48 -2.35
C ILE A 91 -3.62 -9.21 -2.88
N ILE A 92 -2.68 -9.57 -2.00
CA ILE A 92 -1.47 -10.31 -2.40
C ILE A 92 -1.83 -11.62 -3.10
N ARG A 93 -2.80 -12.39 -2.57
CA ARG A 93 -3.25 -13.64 -3.22
C ARG A 93 -3.76 -13.39 -4.64
N ARG A 94 -4.67 -12.42 -4.82
CA ARG A 94 -5.20 -12.06 -6.15
C ARG A 94 -4.10 -11.57 -7.10
N MET A 95 -3.14 -10.78 -6.63
CA MET A 95 -2.03 -10.29 -7.45
C MET A 95 -1.06 -11.41 -7.85
N ARG A 96 -0.87 -12.42 -7.00
CA ARG A 96 -0.13 -13.64 -7.37
C ARG A 96 -0.88 -14.47 -8.40
N GLU A 97 -2.18 -14.69 -8.21
CA GLU A 97 -3.03 -15.45 -9.14
C GLU A 97 -3.08 -14.82 -10.54
N THR A 98 -3.02 -13.49 -10.61
CA THR A 98 -3.01 -12.73 -11.88
C THR A 98 -1.59 -12.50 -12.44
N GLY A 99 -0.55 -13.02 -11.79
CA GLY A 99 0.84 -12.87 -12.24
C GLY A 99 1.38 -11.44 -12.20
N ARG A 100 0.76 -10.54 -11.43
CA ARG A 100 1.11 -9.12 -11.36
C ARG A 100 2.15 -8.79 -10.28
N MET A 101 2.33 -9.67 -9.30
CA MET A 101 3.32 -9.49 -8.25
C MET A 101 4.73 -9.33 -8.83
N GLN A 102 5.48 -8.37 -8.29
CA GLN A 102 6.87 -8.13 -8.65
C GLN A 102 7.81 -8.68 -7.57
N PRO A 103 9.09 -8.95 -7.90
CA PRO A 103 10.06 -9.46 -6.93
C PRO A 103 10.17 -8.60 -5.66
N ALA A 104 10.05 -7.27 -5.79
CA ALA A 104 10.09 -6.35 -4.66
C ALA A 104 8.90 -6.52 -3.70
N GLY A 105 7.69 -6.72 -4.24
CA GLY A 105 6.51 -7.01 -3.43
C GLY A 105 6.61 -8.38 -2.75
N GLU A 106 7.07 -9.39 -3.46
CA GLU A 106 7.32 -10.73 -2.90
C GLU A 106 8.34 -10.69 -1.76
N ALA A 107 9.43 -9.94 -1.91
CA ALA A 107 10.43 -9.77 -0.86
C ALA A 107 9.84 -9.18 0.44
N LYS A 108 8.89 -8.23 0.33
CA LYS A 108 8.20 -7.68 1.51
C LYS A 108 7.29 -8.71 2.18
N VAL A 109 6.66 -9.59 1.41
CA VAL A 109 5.83 -10.68 1.96
C VAL A 109 6.71 -11.70 2.69
N GLU A 110 7.83 -12.11 2.09
CA GLU A 110 8.73 -13.08 2.73
C GLU A 110 9.39 -12.52 3.99
N ALA A 111 9.82 -11.25 3.97
CA ALA A 111 10.32 -10.57 5.17
C ALA A 111 9.27 -10.52 6.29
N ALA A 112 8.01 -10.23 5.95
CA ALA A 112 6.91 -10.18 6.92
C ALA A 112 6.57 -11.56 7.50
N LYS A 113 6.71 -12.63 6.72
CA LYS A 113 6.57 -14.00 7.25
C LYS A 113 7.71 -14.34 8.19
N ALA A 114 8.95 -14.01 7.80
CA ALA A 114 10.14 -14.29 8.59
C ALA A 114 10.15 -13.57 9.94
N ASN A 115 9.65 -12.33 9.99
CA ASN A 115 9.61 -11.52 11.21
C ASN A 115 8.27 -11.59 11.98
N GLY A 116 7.33 -12.43 11.55
CA GLY A 116 6.03 -12.64 12.21
C GLY A 116 4.97 -11.56 11.95
N MET A 117 5.31 -10.45 11.27
CA MET A 117 4.35 -9.38 10.97
C MET A 117 3.23 -9.81 10.00
N TRP A 118 3.44 -10.89 9.25
CA TRP A 118 2.41 -11.50 8.42
C TRP A 118 1.23 -12.02 9.24
N SER A 119 1.48 -12.77 10.32
CA SER A 119 0.44 -13.37 11.17
C SER A 119 0.07 -12.53 12.39
N PHE A 120 0.73 -11.39 12.61
CA PHE A 120 0.59 -10.56 13.81
C PHE A 120 -0.87 -10.16 14.14
N LEU A 121 -1.70 -9.93 13.12
CA LEU A 121 -3.11 -9.53 13.32
C LEU A 121 -4.10 -10.71 13.33
N ASP A 122 -3.64 -11.95 13.15
CA ASP A 122 -4.54 -13.09 12.92
C ASP A 122 -5.51 -13.35 14.09
N ASP A 123 -5.06 -13.20 15.34
CA ASP A 123 -5.90 -13.39 16.52
C ASP A 123 -6.96 -12.30 16.65
N VAL A 124 -6.57 -11.04 16.37
CA VAL A 124 -7.49 -9.89 16.36
C VAL A 124 -8.55 -10.08 15.28
N GLU A 125 -8.15 -10.53 14.09
CA GLU A 125 -9.04 -10.79 12.97
C GLU A 125 -9.98 -11.97 13.21
N ARG A 126 -9.57 -12.96 14.02
CA ARG A 126 -10.42 -14.06 14.49
C ARG A 126 -11.31 -13.70 15.69
N LEU A 127 -11.20 -12.48 16.23
CA LEU A 127 -11.87 -12.08 17.47
C LEU A 127 -11.55 -13.02 18.65
N ALA A 128 -10.33 -13.58 18.67
CA ALA A 128 -9.88 -14.41 19.78
C ALA A 128 -9.75 -13.53 21.04
N VAL A 129 -10.47 -13.89 22.10
CA VAL A 129 -10.37 -13.18 23.38
C VAL A 129 -9.10 -13.64 24.11
N PRO A 130 -8.17 -12.73 24.43
CA PRO A 130 -6.99 -13.07 25.22
C PRO A 130 -7.37 -13.64 26.58
N THR A 131 -6.64 -14.66 27.05
CA THR A 131 -6.98 -15.36 28.31
C THR A 131 -6.89 -14.48 29.55
N ASP A 132 -6.08 -13.42 29.51
CA ASP A 132 -5.96 -12.40 30.55
C ASP A 132 -7.18 -11.47 30.59
N LEU A 133 -7.74 -11.10 29.42
CA LEU A 133 -8.99 -10.35 29.33
C LEU A 133 -10.20 -11.18 29.79
N ALA A 134 -10.23 -12.48 29.47
CA ALA A 134 -11.32 -13.37 29.89
C ALA A 134 -11.40 -13.62 31.40
N LYS A 135 -10.36 -13.24 32.16
CA LYS A 135 -10.26 -13.45 33.62
C LYS A 135 -10.54 -12.18 34.44
N ALA A 136 -10.83 -11.04 33.79
CA ALA A 136 -11.09 -9.75 34.42
C ALA A 136 -12.56 -9.53 34.77
#